data_AF-A0A433RSF1-F1
#
_entry.id   AF-A0A433RSF1-F1
#
_cell.length_a   1.000
_cell.length_b   1.000
_cell.length_c   1.000
_cell.angle_alpha   90.00
_cell.angle_beta   90.00
_cell.angle_gamma   90.00
#
_symmetry.space_group_name_H-M   'P 1'
#
loop_
_entity.id
_entity.type
_entity.pdbx_description
1 polymer ?
#
loop_
_entity_poly.entity_id
_entity_poly.type
_entity_poly.pdbx_seq_one_letter_code
_entity_poly.pdbx_strand_id
1 'polypeptide(L)'
;MKYRVLKAFIDKKTFIGYNEGNTYESTDSERVAFLIEKGFLVGEKPSVEELDYIELKQMAKDLGIEGYNKMKKEALLEAVQRHGPTTSEN
;
A
#
# COMPACT_ATOMS: atom_id res chain seq x y z
N MET A 1 8.80 3.20 -14.28
CA MET A 1 8.40 1.79 -14.18
C MET A 1 7.03 1.62 -14.81
N LYS A 2 6.70 0.42 -15.31
CA LYS A 2 5.44 0.12 -16.00
C LYS A 2 4.58 -0.78 -15.14
N TYR A 3 3.30 -0.45 -15.01
CA TYR A 3 2.32 -1.14 -14.16
C TYR A 3 1.09 -1.46 -14.99
N ARG A 4 0.52 -2.65 -14.80
CA ARG A 4 -0.73 -3.03 -15.47
C ARG A 4 -1.91 -2.42 -14.73
N VAL A 5 -2.87 -1.87 -15.44
CA VAL A 5 -4.07 -1.25 -14.87
C VAL A 5 -5.11 -2.32 -14.59
N LEU A 6 -5.56 -2.41 -13.34
CA LEU A 6 -6.58 -3.35 -12.86
C LEU A 6 -7.97 -2.72 -12.79
N LYS A 7 -8.07 -1.40 -12.62
CA LYS A 7 -9.34 -0.66 -12.67
C LYS A 7 -9.13 0.63 -13.44
N ALA A 8 -10.13 1.02 -14.22
CA ALA A 8 -10.04 2.25 -14.99
C ALA A 8 -9.91 3.48 -14.06
N PHE A 9 -9.00 4.40 -14.38
CA PHE A 9 -8.82 5.65 -13.66
C PHE A 9 -8.36 6.78 -14.58
N ILE A 10 -8.57 8.02 -14.13
CA ILE A 10 -8.07 9.22 -14.82
C ILE A 10 -6.92 9.80 -14.01
N ASP A 11 -5.77 9.92 -14.66
CA ASP A 11 -4.59 10.53 -14.09
C ASP A 11 -4.82 12.03 -13.93
N LYS A 12 -4.94 12.55 -12.69
CA LYS A 12 -5.18 13.99 -12.47
C LYS A 12 -4.02 14.92 -12.82
N LYS A 13 -2.80 14.39 -13.05
CA LYS A 13 -1.64 15.21 -13.46
C LYS A 13 -1.60 15.35 -14.98
N THR A 14 -1.81 14.26 -15.72
CA THR A 14 -1.73 14.22 -17.18
C THR A 14 -3.09 14.32 -17.87
N PHE A 15 -4.19 14.18 -17.11
CA PHE A 15 -5.57 14.08 -17.58
C PHE A 15 -5.82 12.89 -18.54
N ILE A 16 -4.92 11.91 -18.54
CA ILE A 16 -5.03 10.71 -19.36
C ILE A 16 -5.89 9.67 -18.62
N GLY A 17 -6.90 9.16 -19.31
CA GLY A 17 -7.68 8.01 -18.85
C GLY A 17 -6.98 6.71 -19.20
N TYR A 18 -6.87 5.81 -18.23
CA TYR A 18 -6.38 4.44 -18.42
C TYR A 18 -7.52 3.48 -18.15
N ASN A 19 -7.78 2.56 -19.07
CA ASN A 19 -8.78 1.51 -18.90
C ASN A 19 -8.15 0.26 -18.25
N GLU A 20 -9.00 -0.64 -17.78
CA GLU A 20 -8.56 -1.96 -17.30
C GLU A 20 -7.77 -2.68 -18.41
N GLY A 21 -6.63 -3.25 -18.04
CA GLY A 21 -5.70 -3.91 -18.96
C GLY A 21 -4.67 -2.99 -19.63
N ASN A 22 -4.81 -1.67 -19.56
CA ASN A 22 -3.78 -0.75 -20.05
C ASN A 22 -2.48 -0.83 -19.23
N THR A 23 -1.42 -0.22 -19.76
CA THR A 23 -0.15 -0.05 -19.04
C THR A 23 -0.03 1.41 -18.59
N TYR A 24 0.13 1.61 -17.29
CA TYR A 24 0.46 2.89 -16.67
C TYR A 24 1.98 2.98 -16.47
N GLU A 25 2.60 4.05 -16.96
CA GLU A 25 4.02 4.31 -16.74
C GLU A 25 4.20 5.50 -15.82
N SER A 26 4.92 5.29 -14.71
CA SER A 26 5.27 6.36 -13.80
C SER A 26 6.57 6.07 -13.08
N THR A 27 7.26 7.13 -12.68
CA THR A 27 8.45 7.09 -11.80
C THR A 27 8.11 7.57 -10.38
N ASP A 28 6.86 7.97 -10.14
CA ASP A 28 6.38 8.49 -8.87
C ASP A 28 5.95 7.33 -7.97
N SER A 29 6.86 6.88 -7.11
CA SER A 29 6.66 5.70 -6.26
C SER A 29 5.50 5.85 -5.28
N GLU A 30 5.31 7.04 -4.69
CA GLU A 30 4.20 7.33 -3.78
C GLU A 30 2.86 7.20 -4.49
N ARG A 31 2.76 7.76 -5.69
CA ARG A 31 1.55 7.68 -6.51
C ARG A 31 1.26 6.24 -6.94
N VAL A 32 2.27 5.51 -7.38
CA VAL A 32 2.14 4.11 -7.76
C VAL A 32 1.67 3.29 -6.56
N ALA A 33 2.29 3.46 -5.38
CA ALA A 33 1.91 2.76 -4.16
C ALA A 33 0.45 3.04 -3.78
N PHE A 34 0.01 4.31 -3.85
CA PHE A 34 -1.38 4.67 -3.62
C PHE A 34 -2.34 4.00 -4.63
N LEU A 35 -1.98 3.98 -5.92
CA LEU A 35 -2.80 3.34 -6.95
C LEU A 35 -2.86 1.81 -6.79
N ILE A 36 -1.75 1.17 -6.40
CA ILE A 36 -1.71 -0.26 -6.05
C ILE A 36 -2.57 -0.52 -4.80
N GLU A 37 -2.45 0.31 -3.76
CA GLU A 37 -3.23 0.19 -2.53
C GLU A 37 -4.74 0.25 -2.78
N LYS A 38 -5.16 1.20 -3.62
CA LYS A 38 -6.55 1.35 -4.04
C LYS A 38 -7.00 0.28 -5.07
N GLY A 39 -6.08 -0.57 -5.54
CA GLY A 39 -6.36 -1.65 -6.49
C GLY A 39 -6.57 -1.18 -7.93
N PHE A 40 -6.04 -0.02 -8.32
CA PHE A 40 -6.04 0.47 -9.70
C PHE A 40 -4.90 -0.11 -10.54
N LEU A 41 -3.78 -0.50 -9.92
CA LEU A 41 -2.61 -1.03 -10.60
C LEU A 41 -2.20 -2.39 -10.04
N VAL A 42 -1.62 -3.23 -10.90
CA VAL A 42 -0.90 -4.44 -10.51
C VAL A 42 0.48 -4.04 -10.05
N GLY A 43 0.84 -4.50 -8.87
CA GLY A 43 2.17 -4.34 -8.30
C GLY A 43 2.18 -4.97 -6.93
N GLU A 44 3.37 -5.36 -6.50
CA GLU A 44 3.61 -5.79 -5.13
C GLU A 44 3.35 -4.56 -4.25
N LYS A 45 2.36 -4.64 -3.35
CA LYS A 45 2.36 -3.72 -2.21
C LYS A 45 3.73 -3.92 -1.54
N PRO A 46 4.43 -2.86 -1.12
CA PRO A 46 5.50 -3.07 -0.14
C PRO A 46 4.84 -3.80 1.01
N SER A 47 5.22 -5.06 1.20
CA SER A 47 4.66 -5.86 2.28
C SER A 47 4.92 -5.08 3.57
N VAL A 48 4.02 -5.15 4.54
CA VAL A 48 4.28 -4.60 5.88
C VAL A 48 5.62 -5.11 6.45
N GLU A 49 6.07 -6.26 5.96
CA GLU A 49 7.37 -6.91 6.14
C GLU A 49 8.58 -6.03 5.78
N GLU A 50 8.43 -5.14 4.79
CA GLU A 50 9.50 -4.26 4.29
C GLU A 50 9.56 -2.93 5.05
N LEU A 51 8.58 -2.64 5.92
CA LEU A 51 8.54 -1.39 6.67
C LEU A 51 9.58 -1.37 7.81
N ASP A 52 10.13 -0.19 8.05
CA ASP A 52 11.02 0.04 9.18
C ASP A 52 10.27 0.12 10.51
N TYR A 53 10.99 -0.06 11.62
CA TYR A 53 10.42 -0.02 12.97
C TYR A 53 9.62 1.27 13.26
N ILE A 54 10.09 2.40 12.73
CA ILE A 54 9.43 3.70 12.86
C ILE A 54 8.08 3.70 12.13
N GLU A 55 8.05 3.25 10.88
CA GLU A 55 6.84 3.17 10.05
C GLU A 55 5.82 2.19 10.65
N LEU A 56 6.28 1.04 11.13
CA LEU A 56 5.44 0.06 11.83
C LEU A 56 4.84 0.62 13.13
N LYS A 57 5.60 1.42 13.89
CA LYS A 57 5.05 2.13 15.05
C LYS A 57 4.00 3.16 14.66
N GLN A 58 4.23 3.87 13.55
CA GLN A 58 3.33 4.89 13.07
C GLN A 58 2.00 4.28 12.59
N MET A 59 2.05 3.17 11.84
CA MET A 59 0.88 2.39 11.46
C MET A 59 0.17 1.82 12.69
N ALA A 60 0.89 1.21 13.63
CA ALA A 60 0.29 0.68 14.85
C ALA A 60 -0.41 1.77 15.66
N LYS A 61 0.12 2.99 15.68
CA LYS A 61 -0.52 4.15 16.30
C LYS A 61 -1.79 4.57 15.55
N ASP A 62 -1.74 4.64 14.22
CA ASP A 62 -2.89 5.01 13.38
C ASP A 62 -4.04 4.00 13.50
N LEU A 63 -3.68 2.70 13.58
CA LEU A 63 -4.60 1.58 13.81
C LEU A 63 -5.07 1.46 15.27
N GLY A 64 -4.56 2.28 16.20
CA GLY A 64 -4.96 2.26 17.60
C GLY A 64 -4.50 1.01 18.38
N ILE A 65 -3.40 0.38 17.97
CA ILE A 65 -2.88 -0.84 18.61
C ILE A 65 -2.28 -0.49 19.98
N GLU A 66 -2.91 -0.95 21.05
CA GLU A 66 -2.42 -0.72 22.40
C GLU A 66 -1.13 -1.50 22.69
N GLY A 67 -0.20 -0.89 23.42
CA GLY A 67 1.09 -1.50 23.72
C GLY A 67 2.13 -1.45 22.59
N TYR A 68 1.80 -0.88 21.42
CA TYR A 68 2.72 -0.73 20.27
C TYR A 68 4.08 -0.11 20.65
N ASN A 69 4.10 0.80 21.62
CA ASN A 69 5.33 1.45 22.06
C ASN A 69 6.34 0.50 22.73
N LYS A 70 5.85 -0.60 23.32
CA LYS A 70 6.65 -1.64 24.00
C LYS A 70 6.92 -2.85 23.10
N MET A 71 6.28 -2.94 21.94
CA MET A 71 6.42 -4.05 21.00
C MET A 71 7.73 -3.94 20.21
N LYS A 72 8.33 -5.09 19.88
CA LYS A 72 9.46 -5.22 18.96
C LYS A 72 8.97 -5.19 17.51
N LYS A 73 9.90 -5.02 16.55
CA LYS A 73 9.58 -4.93 15.11
C LYS A 73 8.63 -6.05 14.66
N GLU A 74 8.96 -7.30 14.98
CA GLU A 74 8.17 -8.49 14.61
C GLU A 74 6.74 -8.43 15.16
N ALA A 75 6.59 -8.12 16.44
CA ALA A 75 5.27 -8.01 17.08
C ALA A 75 4.44 -6.84 16.53
N LEU A 76 5.07 -5.71 16.19
CA LEU A 76 4.40 -4.60 15.50
C LEU A 76 3.92 -5.03 14.12
N LEU A 77 4.75 -5.78 13.39
CA LEU A 77 4.45 -6.26 12.05
C LEU A 77 3.22 -7.17 12.05
N GLU A 78 3.19 -8.15 12.95
CA GLU A 78 2.02 -9.01 13.14
C GLU A 78 0.78 -8.23 13.55
N ALA A 79 0.92 -7.29 14.50
CA ALA A 79 -0.22 -6.51 14.97
C ALA A 79 -0.79 -5.61 13.87
N VAL A 80 0.07 -4.93 13.10
CA VAL A 80 -0.31 -4.10 11.95
C VAL A 80 -0.92 -4.96 10.84
N GLN A 81 -0.41 -6.17 10.59
CA GLN A 81 -0.99 -7.08 9.60
C GLN A 81 -2.38 -7.60 10.01
N ARG A 82 -2.58 -7.83 11.31
CA ARG A 82 -3.86 -8.33 11.87
C ARG A 82 -4.94 -7.25 12.00
N HIS A 83 -4.53 -6.01 12.26
CA HIS A 83 -5.43 -4.87 12.47
C HIS A 83 -5.53 -3.92 11.26
N GLY A 84 -4.61 -4.01 10.31
CA GLY A 84 -4.59 -3.21 9.09
C GLY A 84 -5.75 -3.55 8.15
N PRO A 85 -5.95 -2.76 7.08
CA PRO A 85 -6.94 -3.06 6.05
C PRO A 85 -6.59 -4.42 5.47
N THR A 86 -7.35 -5.43 5.87
CA THR A 86 -7.11 -6.81 5.52
C THR A 86 -7.00 -6.89 4.01
N THR A 87 -5.81 -7.23 3.51
CA THR A 87 -5.71 -8.00 2.27
C THR A 87 -6.37 -9.34 2.58
N SER A 88 -7.70 -9.33 2.65
CA SER A 88 -8.51 -10.53 2.66
C SER A 88 -8.38 -11.12 1.27
N GLU A 89 -7.33 -11.90 1.09
CA GLU A 89 -7.25 -12.91 0.05
C GLU A 89 -8.40 -13.90 0.32
N ASN A 90 -9.23 -14.09 -0.70
CA ASN A 90 -10.22 -15.14 -0.76
C ASN A 90 -10.17 -15.79 -2.15
#